data_AF-A0A836FTX1-F1
#
_entry.id   AF-A0A836FTX1-F1
#
_cell.length_a   1.000
_cell.length_b   1.000
_cell.length_c   1.000
_cell.angle_alpha   90.00
_cell.angle_beta   90.00
_cell.angle_gamma   90.00
#
_symmetry.space_group_name_H-M   'P 1'
#
loop_
_entity.id
_entity.type
_entity.pdbx_description
1 polymer ?
#
loop_
_entity_poly.entity_id
_entity_poly.type
_entity_poly.pdbx_seq_one_letter_code
_entity_poly.pdbx_strand_id
1 'polypeptide(L)'
;MSKFVPNRVYLRGILLHYFIQKKSAAEAHRILVQTYGDNALSDTTCRDWFRRFKNNDFELEDKERSGAPKKFQDKELEQLLDEDPSQTLPELGKILQVDESTVSKRLKGLGMIQKQGHWVPYELKPRTTASTAEKKSSPDIAPSDFHLFRSMALDLADRRFHSYEEAQKWIDSWIASKDMSFFRRGIHVLPERWEKVVESDGKYFY
;
A
#
# COMPACT_ATOMS: atom_id res chain seq x y z
N MET A 1 -31.34 -26.66 22.14
CA MET A 1 -30.72 -27.27 20.95
C MET A 1 -30.54 -26.18 19.91
N SER A 2 -29.31 -25.87 19.53
CA SER A 2 -29.02 -24.86 18.50
C SER A 2 -29.69 -25.26 17.18
N LYS A 3 -30.51 -24.39 16.60
CA LYS A 3 -31.15 -24.63 15.30
C LYS A 3 -30.08 -24.50 14.22
N PHE A 4 -29.65 -25.62 13.64
CA PHE A 4 -28.77 -25.62 12.48
C PHE A 4 -29.47 -24.93 11.30
N VAL A 5 -28.84 -23.90 10.73
CA VAL A 5 -29.34 -23.20 9.53
C VAL A 5 -28.46 -23.61 8.35
N PRO A 6 -29.00 -24.33 7.36
CA PRO A 6 -28.21 -24.79 6.22
C PRO A 6 -27.79 -23.61 5.33
N ASN A 7 -26.51 -23.56 4.95
CA ASN A 7 -26.04 -22.60 3.95
C ASN A 7 -26.32 -23.12 2.52
N ARG A 8 -26.18 -22.25 1.51
CA ARG A 8 -26.50 -22.61 0.12
C ARG A 8 -25.61 -23.72 -0.44
N VAL A 9 -24.31 -23.73 -0.12
CA VAL A 9 -23.36 -24.75 -0.60
C VAL A 9 -23.73 -26.13 -0.04
N TYR A 10 -24.08 -26.19 1.23
CA TYR A 10 -24.57 -27.40 1.90
C TYR A 10 -25.83 -27.96 1.22
N LEU A 11 -26.82 -27.10 0.93
CA LEU A 11 -28.04 -27.51 0.23
C LEU A 11 -27.76 -28.00 -1.20
N ARG A 12 -26.79 -27.40 -1.91
CA ARG A 12 -26.34 -27.87 -3.23
C ARG A 12 -25.65 -29.23 -3.15
N GLY A 13 -24.87 -29.48 -2.09
CA GLY A 13 -24.28 -30.79 -1.82
C GLY A 13 -25.33 -31.87 -1.60
N ILE A 14 -26.42 -31.55 -0.89
CA ILE A 14 -27.57 -32.46 -0.74
C ILE A 14 -28.25 -32.73 -2.09
N LEU A 15 -28.41 -31.71 -2.94
CA LEU A 15 -28.95 -31.90 -4.29
C LEU A 15 -28.06 -32.84 -5.12
N LEU A 16 -26.73 -32.70 -5.04
CA LEU A 16 -25.80 -33.60 -5.70
C LEU A 16 -25.94 -35.04 -5.20
N HIS A 17 -26.09 -35.24 -3.90
CA HIS A 17 -26.34 -36.55 -3.32
C HIS A 17 -27.63 -37.18 -3.87
N TYR A 18 -28.73 -36.43 -3.93
CA TYR A 18 -29.99 -36.94 -4.52
C TYR A 18 -29.90 -37.19 -6.03
N PHE A 19 -29.09 -36.41 -6.74
CA PHE A 19 -28.81 -36.66 -8.15
C PHE A 19 -28.06 -37.99 -8.37
N ILE A 20 -27.07 -38.30 -7.52
CA ILE A 20 -26.34 -39.58 -7.55
C ILE A 20 -27.28 -40.76 -7.25
N GLN A 21 -28.24 -40.57 -6.33
CA GLN A 21 -29.31 -41.54 -6.04
C GLN A 21 -30.36 -41.67 -7.15
N LYS A 22 -30.19 -41.00 -8.31
CA LYS A 22 -31.12 -41.03 -9.45
C LYS A 22 -32.52 -40.50 -9.14
N LYS A 23 -32.68 -39.67 -8.11
CA LYS A 23 -33.94 -38.95 -7.87
C LYS A 23 -34.14 -37.85 -8.89
N SER A 24 -35.37 -37.41 -9.08
CA SER A 24 -35.70 -36.22 -9.85
C SER A 24 -35.49 -34.94 -9.04
N ALA A 25 -35.32 -33.80 -9.74
CA ALA A 25 -35.21 -32.49 -9.08
C ALA A 25 -36.44 -32.15 -8.23
N ALA A 26 -37.63 -32.58 -8.67
CA ALA A 26 -38.88 -32.34 -7.95
C ALA A 26 -38.96 -33.16 -6.64
N GLU A 27 -38.50 -34.41 -6.66
CA GLU A 27 -38.41 -35.23 -5.43
C GLU A 27 -37.39 -34.67 -4.45
N ALA A 28 -36.22 -34.27 -4.95
CA ALA A 28 -35.19 -33.64 -4.15
C ALA A 28 -35.70 -32.34 -3.50
N HIS A 29 -36.43 -31.51 -4.25
CA HIS A 29 -37.05 -30.29 -3.73
C HIS A 29 -38.10 -30.59 -2.64
N ARG A 30 -38.99 -31.56 -2.85
CA ARG A 30 -39.97 -31.98 -1.84
C ARG A 30 -39.30 -32.41 -0.53
N ILE A 31 -38.25 -33.22 -0.62
CA ILE A 31 -37.50 -33.69 0.56
C ILE A 31 -36.80 -32.53 1.27
N LEU A 32 -36.20 -31.61 0.52
CA LEU A 32 -35.57 -30.40 1.07
C LEU A 32 -36.58 -29.51 1.81
N VAL A 33 -37.75 -29.25 1.23
CA VAL A 33 -38.81 -28.45 1.88
C VAL A 33 -39.32 -29.16 3.14
N GLN A 34 -39.52 -30.47 3.08
CA GLN A 34 -39.93 -31.25 4.26
C GLN A 34 -38.90 -31.21 5.40
N THR A 35 -37.61 -31.14 5.07
CA THR A 35 -36.51 -31.21 6.05
C THR A 35 -36.12 -29.83 6.59
N TYR A 36 -36.06 -28.82 5.71
CA TYR A 36 -35.49 -27.50 6.01
C TYR A 36 -36.52 -26.36 5.98
N GLY A 37 -37.77 -26.63 5.58
CA GLY A 37 -38.85 -25.64 5.54
C GLY A 37 -38.47 -24.41 4.72
N ASP A 38 -38.61 -23.24 5.33
CA ASP A 38 -38.32 -21.95 4.71
C ASP A 38 -36.84 -21.77 4.29
N ASN A 39 -35.92 -22.57 4.85
CA ASN A 39 -34.51 -22.53 4.51
C ASN A 39 -34.17 -23.39 3.27
N ALA A 40 -35.15 -24.06 2.66
CA ALA A 40 -34.93 -24.89 1.48
C ALA A 40 -34.64 -24.06 0.22
N LEU A 41 -33.95 -24.66 -0.74
CA LEU A 41 -33.78 -24.07 -2.07
C LEU A 41 -35.11 -24.08 -2.83
N SER A 42 -35.36 -23.02 -3.60
CA SER A 42 -36.51 -22.96 -4.51
C SER A 42 -36.46 -24.07 -5.56
N ASP A 43 -37.63 -24.51 -6.02
CA ASP A 43 -37.77 -25.55 -7.04
C ASP A 43 -37.02 -25.20 -8.34
N THR A 44 -37.04 -23.94 -8.76
CA THR A 44 -36.26 -23.46 -9.93
C THR A 44 -34.76 -23.65 -9.72
N THR A 45 -34.25 -23.31 -8.52
CA THR A 45 -32.84 -23.52 -8.17
C THR A 45 -32.50 -25.01 -8.17
N CYS A 46 -33.36 -25.87 -7.62
CA CYS A 46 -33.17 -27.32 -7.66
C CYS A 46 -33.06 -27.85 -9.10
N ARG A 47 -33.97 -27.43 -10.00
CA ARG A 47 -33.94 -27.84 -11.42
C ARG A 47 -32.70 -27.34 -12.15
N ASP A 48 -32.27 -26.10 -11.91
CA ASP A 48 -31.08 -25.53 -12.52
C ASP A 48 -29.80 -26.26 -12.10
N TRP A 49 -29.67 -26.61 -10.81
CA TRP A 49 -28.57 -27.42 -10.31
C TRP A 49 -28.56 -28.83 -10.90
N PHE A 50 -29.73 -29.46 -11.02
CA PHE A 50 -29.85 -30.75 -11.70
C PHE A 50 -29.46 -30.66 -13.19
N ARG A 51 -29.74 -29.53 -13.86
CA ARG A 51 -29.27 -29.29 -15.24
C ARG A 51 -27.75 -29.20 -15.30
N ARG A 52 -27.11 -28.53 -14.33
CA ARG A 52 -25.64 -28.47 -14.22
C ARG A 52 -25.02 -29.84 -13.99
N PHE A 53 -25.56 -30.62 -13.05
CA PHE A 53 -25.05 -31.96 -12.76
C PHE A 53 -25.16 -32.91 -13.96
N LYS A 54 -26.22 -32.78 -14.78
CA LYS A 54 -26.33 -33.52 -16.06
C LYS A 54 -25.26 -33.14 -17.08
N ASN A 55 -24.74 -31.92 -17.02
CA ASN A 55 -23.64 -31.44 -17.84
C ASN A 55 -22.26 -31.73 -17.22
N ASN A 56 -22.20 -32.60 -16.20
CA ASN A 56 -21.00 -32.95 -15.44
C ASN A 56 -20.35 -31.75 -14.69
N ASP A 57 -21.10 -30.69 -14.39
CA ASP A 57 -20.65 -29.58 -13.55
C ASP A 57 -21.07 -29.83 -12.09
N PHE A 58 -20.13 -30.34 -11.27
CA PHE A 58 -20.33 -30.70 -9.86
C PHE A 58 -19.79 -29.66 -8.87
N GLU A 59 -19.33 -28.51 -9.35
CA GLU A 59 -18.81 -27.44 -8.49
C GLU A 59 -19.97 -26.77 -7.73
N LEU A 60 -19.94 -26.87 -6.39
CA LEU A 60 -21.05 -26.41 -5.54
C LEU A 60 -20.98 -24.92 -5.19
N GLU A 61 -19.81 -24.30 -5.39
CA GLU A 61 -19.60 -22.88 -5.13
C GLU A 61 -20.07 -22.02 -6.30
N ASP A 62 -20.37 -20.74 -5.99
CA ASP A 62 -20.62 -19.78 -7.06
C ASP A 62 -19.30 -19.48 -7.74
N LYS A 63 -19.24 -19.69 -9.06
CA LYS A 63 -18.11 -19.24 -9.88
C LYS A 63 -17.90 -17.75 -9.68
N GLU A 64 -16.65 -17.33 -9.74
CA GLU A 64 -16.29 -15.92 -9.64
C GLU A 64 -17.09 -15.14 -10.68
N ARG A 65 -17.89 -14.18 -10.21
CA ARG A 65 -18.72 -13.38 -11.12
C ARG A 65 -17.80 -12.45 -11.88
N SER A 66 -17.96 -12.38 -13.19
CA SER A 66 -17.42 -11.27 -13.97
C SER A 66 -18.02 -9.99 -13.41
N GLY A 67 -17.25 -9.28 -12.60
CA GLY A 67 -17.65 -7.97 -12.07
C GLY A 67 -17.91 -6.98 -13.21
N ALA A 68 -18.30 -5.76 -12.83
CA ALA A 68 -18.40 -4.69 -13.82
C ALA A 68 -17.06 -4.53 -14.57
N PRO A 69 -17.09 -4.31 -15.90
CA PRO A 69 -15.88 -4.12 -16.67
C PRO A 69 -15.07 -2.94 -16.11
N LYS A 70 -13.74 -3.09 -16.08
CA LYS A 70 -12.85 -1.99 -15.68
C LYS A 70 -12.99 -0.84 -16.70
N LYS A 71 -13.08 0.40 -16.22
CA LYS A 71 -13.19 1.60 -17.08
C LYS A 71 -11.87 1.97 -17.78
N PHE A 72 -10.74 1.63 -17.16
CA PHE A 72 -9.39 1.78 -17.69
C PHE A 72 -8.50 0.65 -17.15
N GLN A 73 -7.35 0.40 -17.77
CA GLN A 73 -6.42 -0.65 -17.35
C GLN A 73 -5.42 -0.12 -16.31
N ASP A 74 -5.00 -0.97 -15.38
CA ASP A 74 -4.06 -0.56 -14.32
C ASP A 74 -2.73 -0.07 -14.92
N LYS A 75 -2.29 -0.67 -16.03
CA LYS A 75 -1.10 -0.26 -16.81
C LYS A 75 -1.18 1.18 -17.33
N GLU A 76 -2.37 1.65 -17.69
CA GLU A 76 -2.58 3.00 -18.20
C GLU A 76 -2.36 4.04 -17.08
N LEU A 77 -2.81 3.71 -15.87
CA LEU A 77 -2.57 4.54 -14.69
C LEU A 77 -1.10 4.50 -14.24
N GLU A 78 -0.45 3.35 -14.32
CA GLU A 78 0.99 3.21 -14.03
C GLU A 78 1.83 4.08 -14.97
N GLN A 79 1.54 4.08 -16.28
CA GLN A 79 2.26 4.90 -17.25
C GLN A 79 2.17 6.41 -16.96
N LEU A 80 1.01 6.89 -16.53
CA LEU A 80 0.83 8.31 -16.15
C LEU A 80 1.68 8.67 -14.93
N LEU A 81 1.80 7.75 -13.96
CA LEU A 81 2.60 7.95 -12.75
C LEU A 81 4.11 7.82 -13.00
N ASP A 82 4.52 6.99 -13.96
CA ASP A 82 5.91 6.89 -14.40
C ASP A 82 6.39 8.19 -15.07
N GLU A 83 5.47 8.89 -15.76
CA GLU A 83 5.77 10.15 -16.45
C GLU A 83 5.82 11.34 -15.47
N ASP A 84 4.87 11.42 -14.54
CA ASP A 84 4.91 12.37 -13.42
C ASP A 84 4.28 11.77 -12.15
N PRO A 85 5.10 11.38 -11.16
CA PRO A 85 4.61 10.77 -9.93
C PRO A 85 3.91 11.76 -8.99
N SER A 86 3.90 13.06 -9.30
CA SER A 86 3.32 14.13 -8.48
C SER A 86 1.93 14.57 -8.92
N GLN A 87 1.36 13.95 -9.96
CA GLN A 87 0.01 14.28 -10.46
C GLN A 87 -1.08 14.13 -9.40
N THR A 88 -2.08 15.00 -9.48
CA THR A 88 -3.21 14.98 -8.56
C THR A 88 -4.32 14.02 -9.04
N LEU A 89 -5.11 13.50 -8.10
CA LEU A 89 -6.23 12.61 -8.43
C LEU A 89 -7.24 13.25 -9.40
N PRO A 90 -7.59 14.55 -9.31
CA PRO A 90 -8.46 15.20 -10.29
C PRO A 90 -7.86 15.28 -11.70
N GLU A 91 -6.54 15.49 -11.82
CA GLU A 91 -5.86 15.52 -13.12
C GLU A 91 -5.87 14.13 -13.77
N LEU A 92 -5.52 13.10 -13.01
CA LEU A 92 -5.62 11.70 -13.44
C LEU A 92 -7.05 11.33 -13.85
N GLY A 93 -8.05 11.78 -13.09
CA GLY A 93 -9.46 11.57 -13.41
C GLY A 93 -9.88 12.20 -14.74
N LYS A 94 -9.40 13.42 -15.03
CA LYS A 94 -9.66 14.10 -16.30
C LYS A 94 -9.02 13.35 -17.48
N ILE A 95 -7.77 12.90 -17.34
CA ILE A 95 -7.04 12.18 -18.39
C ILE A 95 -7.72 10.83 -18.67
N LEU A 96 -8.04 10.07 -17.62
CA LEU A 96 -8.65 8.74 -17.72
C LEU A 96 -10.18 8.79 -17.92
N GLN A 97 -10.77 9.99 -18.00
CA GLN A 97 -12.21 10.22 -18.13
C GLN A 97 -13.06 9.48 -17.07
N VAL A 98 -12.57 9.46 -15.83
CA VAL A 98 -13.23 8.85 -14.69
C VAL A 98 -13.31 9.80 -13.51
N ASP A 99 -14.22 9.50 -12.59
CA ASP A 99 -14.30 10.22 -11.33
C ASP A 99 -13.04 9.98 -10.46
N GLU A 100 -12.64 11.01 -9.71
CA GLU A 100 -11.50 10.99 -8.79
C GLU A 100 -11.55 9.79 -7.82
N SER A 101 -12.74 9.44 -7.32
CA SER A 101 -12.90 8.31 -6.40
C SER A 101 -12.56 6.96 -7.05
N THR A 102 -12.69 6.85 -8.37
CA THR A 102 -12.31 5.65 -9.12
C THR A 102 -10.80 5.52 -9.18
N VAL A 103 -10.10 6.62 -9.46
CA VAL A 103 -8.62 6.67 -9.45
C VAL A 103 -8.10 6.34 -8.05
N SER A 104 -8.66 6.97 -7.00
CA SER A 104 -8.27 6.74 -5.60
C SER A 104 -8.42 5.27 -5.18
N LYS A 105 -9.55 4.63 -5.52
CA LYS A 105 -9.77 3.20 -5.22
C LYS A 105 -8.78 2.31 -5.96
N ARG A 106 -8.43 2.65 -7.20
CA ARG A 106 -7.49 1.87 -8.02
C ARG A 106 -6.07 1.97 -7.49
N LEU A 107 -5.59 3.17 -7.16
CA LEU A 107 -4.28 3.36 -6.53
C LEU A 107 -4.14 2.57 -5.23
N LYS A 108 -5.19 2.57 -4.38
CA LYS A 108 -5.23 1.73 -3.17
C LYS A 108 -5.19 0.24 -3.49
N GLY A 109 -5.90 -0.20 -4.53
CA GLY A 109 -5.86 -1.58 -5.01
C GLY A 109 -4.49 -2.02 -5.52
N LEU A 110 -3.69 -1.08 -6.05
CA LEU A 110 -2.30 -1.29 -6.46
C LEU A 110 -1.30 -1.18 -5.29
N GLY A 111 -1.77 -0.88 -4.08
CA GLY A 111 -0.89 -0.70 -2.90
C GLY A 111 -0.10 0.61 -2.92
N MET A 112 -0.47 1.56 -3.76
CA MET A 112 0.20 2.86 -3.86
C MET A 112 -0.20 3.78 -2.71
N ILE A 113 0.78 4.52 -2.19
CA ILE A 113 0.60 5.48 -1.10
C ILE A 113 1.17 6.84 -1.47
N GLN A 114 0.48 7.90 -1.06
CA GLN A 114 0.98 9.25 -1.23
C GLN A 114 2.06 9.53 -0.18
N LYS A 115 3.23 9.97 -0.63
CA LYS A 115 4.31 10.47 0.22
C LYS A 115 4.66 11.87 -0.23
N GLN A 116 5.04 12.73 0.71
CA GLN A 116 5.61 14.03 0.36
C GLN A 116 7.02 13.82 -0.21
N GLY A 117 7.40 14.66 -1.17
CA GLY A 117 8.76 14.69 -1.69
C GLY A 117 9.77 15.10 -0.62
N HIS A 118 11.02 14.68 -0.79
CA HIS A 118 12.10 15.12 0.10
C HIS A 118 12.51 16.54 -0.25
N TRP A 119 12.69 17.38 0.76
CA TRP A 119 13.28 18.71 0.57
C TRP A 119 14.79 18.55 0.32
N VAL A 120 15.28 19.24 -0.70
CA VAL A 120 16.68 19.18 -1.12
C VAL A 120 17.37 20.53 -0.83
N PRO A 121 18.56 20.55 -0.20
CA PRO A 121 19.22 21.78 0.27
C PRO A 121 19.45 22.88 -0.76
N TYR A 122 19.81 22.52 -2.00
CA TYR A 122 20.03 23.48 -3.07
C TYR A 122 19.94 22.81 -4.44
N GLU A 123 19.63 23.56 -5.49
CA GLU A 123 19.74 23.07 -6.87
C GLU A 123 21.22 22.95 -7.28
N LEU A 124 21.64 21.75 -7.68
CA LEU A 124 23.00 21.50 -8.16
C LEU A 124 23.15 21.99 -9.60
N LYS A 125 24.11 22.89 -9.85
CA LYS A 125 24.50 23.27 -11.21
C LYS A 125 25.57 22.30 -11.73
N PRO A 126 25.53 21.91 -13.02
CA PRO A 126 26.57 21.07 -13.61
C PRO A 126 27.94 21.76 -13.51
N ARG A 127 28.96 20.96 -13.20
CA ARG A 127 30.31 21.44 -12.90
C ARG A 127 30.99 21.97 -14.17
N THR A 128 30.84 23.27 -14.47
CA THR A 128 31.69 23.96 -15.44
C THR A 128 33.08 24.22 -14.85
N THR A 129 34.08 24.08 -15.71
CA THR A 129 35.52 23.95 -15.42
C THR A 129 36.12 24.92 -14.40
N ALA A 130 36.91 24.36 -13.49
CA ALA A 130 38.09 24.92 -12.82
C ALA A 130 38.16 26.46 -12.65
N SER A 131 37.48 27.01 -11.64
CA SER A 131 38.00 28.17 -10.92
C SER A 131 37.42 28.21 -9.50
N THR A 132 38.34 28.31 -8.54
CA THR A 132 38.12 28.59 -7.11
C THR A 132 37.27 27.58 -6.34
N ALA A 133 37.97 26.70 -5.62
CA ALA A 133 37.43 25.76 -4.66
C ALA A 133 36.86 26.44 -3.40
N GLU A 134 35.81 27.26 -3.55
CA GLU A 134 34.81 27.35 -2.49
C GLU A 134 34.00 26.05 -2.56
N LYS A 135 34.50 25.05 -1.83
CA LYS A 135 33.88 23.75 -1.63
C LYS A 135 32.50 24.01 -0.99
N LYS A 136 31.46 24.19 -1.80
CA LYS A 136 30.07 24.33 -1.32
C LYS A 136 29.80 23.14 -0.41
N SER A 137 29.60 23.42 0.88
CA SER A 137 29.43 22.39 1.90
C SER A 137 28.17 21.59 1.57
N SER A 138 28.34 20.30 1.25
CA SER A 138 27.22 19.38 1.08
C SER A 138 26.77 18.91 2.46
N PRO A 139 25.60 19.35 2.97
CA PRO A 139 25.16 19.01 4.31
C PRO A 139 24.96 17.49 4.49
N ASP A 140 24.73 16.74 3.42
CA ASP A 140 24.60 15.28 3.46
C ASP A 140 25.91 14.53 3.67
N ILE A 141 27.06 15.22 3.61
CA ILE A 141 28.39 14.63 3.78
C ILE A 141 29.07 15.14 5.06
N ALA A 142 28.61 16.24 5.64
CA ALA A 142 29.15 16.79 6.87
C ALA A 142 28.55 16.09 8.10
N PRO A 143 29.34 15.36 8.92
CA PRO A 143 28.82 14.67 10.11
C PRO A 143 28.18 15.62 11.14
N SER A 144 28.62 16.87 11.17
CA SER A 144 27.96 17.92 11.94
C SER A 144 26.51 18.11 11.52
N ASP A 145 26.23 18.18 10.21
CA ASP A 145 24.93 18.50 9.67
C ASP A 145 23.99 17.30 9.66
N PHE A 146 24.39 16.18 9.02
CA PHE A 146 23.49 15.04 8.86
C PHE A 146 23.28 14.21 10.14
N HIS A 147 24.15 14.33 11.13
CA HIS A 147 24.13 13.50 12.34
C HIS A 147 23.97 14.32 13.62
N LEU A 148 24.92 15.20 13.93
CA LEU A 148 24.92 15.95 15.20
C LEU A 148 23.75 16.93 15.28
N PHE A 149 23.68 17.90 14.35
CA PHE A 149 22.63 18.91 14.31
C PHE A 149 21.27 18.32 13.95
N ARG A 150 21.23 17.26 13.12
CA ARG A 150 20.00 16.52 12.86
C ARG A 150 19.40 15.93 14.14
N SER A 151 20.22 15.29 14.97
CA SER A 151 19.75 14.74 16.25
C SER A 151 19.39 15.85 17.24
N MET A 152 20.14 16.96 17.25
CA MET A 152 19.89 18.08 18.15
C MET A 152 18.57 18.79 17.79
N ALA A 153 18.29 19.00 16.50
CA ALA A 153 17.06 19.63 16.03
C ALA A 153 15.81 18.85 16.43
N LEU A 154 15.88 17.51 16.44
CA LEU A 154 14.77 16.67 16.92
C LEU A 154 14.49 16.90 18.42
N ASP A 155 15.55 16.96 19.23
CA ASP A 155 15.41 17.19 20.68
C ASP A 155 15.03 18.65 21.02
N LEU A 156 15.18 19.56 20.06
CA LEU A 156 14.84 20.99 20.14
C LEU A 156 13.41 21.33 19.68
N ALA A 157 12.74 20.46 18.92
CA ALA A 157 11.53 20.80 18.16
C ALA A 157 10.40 21.44 18.99
N ASP A 158 10.30 21.10 20.28
CA ASP A 158 9.27 21.61 21.20
C ASP A 158 9.82 22.45 22.36
N ARG A 159 11.06 22.92 22.27
CA ARG A 159 11.72 23.68 23.36
C ARG A 159 11.68 25.17 23.10
N ARG A 160 11.42 25.94 24.17
CA ARG A 160 11.56 27.39 24.20
C ARG A 160 12.56 27.77 25.28
N PHE A 161 13.51 28.63 24.92
CA PHE A 161 14.48 29.20 25.86
C PHE A 161 14.17 30.67 26.07
N HIS A 162 14.30 31.14 27.30
CA HIS A 162 14.00 32.52 27.69
C HIS A 162 15.27 33.33 27.96
N SER A 163 16.44 32.70 27.88
CA SER A 163 17.75 33.32 28.05
C SER A 163 18.84 32.55 27.31
N TYR A 164 19.98 33.20 27.09
CA TYR A 164 21.17 32.57 26.49
C TYR A 164 21.74 31.49 27.40
N GLU A 165 21.78 31.75 28.71
CA GLU A 165 22.34 30.86 29.72
C GLU A 165 21.54 29.54 29.80
N GLU A 166 20.21 29.62 29.66
CA GLU A 166 19.34 28.44 29.62
C GLU A 166 19.61 27.59 28.37
N ALA A 167 19.78 28.22 27.21
CA ALA A 167 20.12 27.53 25.96
C ALA A 167 21.51 26.89 26.05
N GLN A 168 22.51 27.61 26.57
CA GLN A 168 23.86 27.09 26.73
C GLN A 168 23.88 25.87 27.67
N LYS A 169 23.26 25.98 28.85
CA LYS A 169 23.18 24.88 29.82
C LYS A 169 22.48 23.67 29.23
N TRP A 170 21.45 23.88 28.42
CA TRP A 170 20.78 22.80 27.72
C TRP A 170 21.70 22.10 26.72
N ILE A 171 22.44 22.85 25.90
CA ILE A 171 23.40 22.29 24.93
C ILE A 171 24.47 21.48 25.65
N ASP A 172 25.05 22.03 26.72
CA ASP A 172 26.10 21.34 27.50
C ASP A 172 25.58 20.03 28.08
N SER A 173 24.38 20.06 28.69
CA SER A 173 23.73 18.86 29.21
C SER A 173 23.39 17.86 28.11
N TRP A 174 22.98 18.33 26.93
CA TRP A 174 22.63 17.49 25.79
C TRP A 174 23.86 16.78 25.24
N ILE A 175 24.97 17.49 25.04
CA ILE A 175 26.23 16.91 24.57
C ILE A 175 26.74 15.89 25.59
N ALA A 176 26.72 16.23 26.88
CA ALA A 176 27.14 15.32 27.95
C ALA A 176 26.27 14.06 28.06
N SER A 177 25.01 14.13 27.59
CA SER A 177 24.10 12.97 27.59
C SER A 177 24.41 11.96 26.48
N LYS A 178 25.18 12.33 25.44
CA LYS A 178 25.47 11.43 24.31
C LYS A 178 26.72 10.61 24.59
N ASP A 179 26.60 9.30 24.41
CA ASP A 179 27.74 8.38 24.54
C ASP A 179 28.76 8.53 23.39
N MET A 180 30.01 8.14 23.61
CA MET A 180 31.06 8.18 22.58
C MET A 180 30.70 7.38 21.32
N SER A 181 29.91 6.31 21.45
CA SER A 181 29.38 5.55 20.31
C SER A 181 28.48 6.39 19.40
N PHE A 182 27.75 7.38 19.93
CA PHE A 182 26.93 8.29 19.13
C PHE A 182 27.78 9.08 18.14
N PHE A 183 28.86 9.73 18.61
CA PHE A 183 29.74 10.51 17.74
C PHE A 183 30.49 9.62 16.75
N ARG A 184 30.97 8.46 17.23
CA ARG A 184 31.65 7.47 16.40
C ARG A 184 30.77 6.97 15.25
N ARG A 185 29.46 6.74 15.49
CA ARG A 185 28.51 6.36 14.43
C ARG A 185 28.42 7.39 13.31
N GLY A 186 28.35 8.69 13.64
CA GLY A 186 28.30 9.76 12.64
C GLY A 186 29.50 9.74 11.67
N ILE A 187 30.68 9.37 12.17
CA ILE A 187 31.89 9.23 11.34
C ILE A 187 31.89 7.91 10.55
N HIS A 188 31.47 6.79 11.15
CA HIS A 188 31.49 5.50 10.47
C HIS A 188 30.48 5.35 9.33
N VAL A 189 29.45 6.19 9.27
CA VAL A 189 28.47 6.21 8.16
C VAL A 189 29.00 6.98 6.93
N LEU A 190 30.15 7.67 7.05
CA LEU A 190 30.75 8.42 5.94
C LEU A 190 31.06 7.57 4.70
N PRO A 191 31.68 6.37 4.81
CA PRO A 191 31.96 5.54 3.64
C PRO A 191 30.69 5.16 2.88
N GLU A 192 29.63 4.73 3.57
CA GLU A 192 28.33 4.39 2.96
C GLU A 192 27.70 5.60 2.26
N ARG A 193 27.81 6.79 2.86
CA ARG A 193 27.33 8.03 2.24
C ARG A 193 28.15 8.42 1.01
N TRP A 194 29.48 8.26 1.04
CA TRP A 194 30.33 8.53 -0.13
C TRP A 194 30.02 7.59 -1.29
N GLU A 195 29.74 6.32 -1.01
CA GLU A 195 29.29 5.36 -2.02
C GLU A 195 28.00 5.84 -2.69
N LYS A 196 26.98 6.23 -1.90
CA LYS A 196 25.73 6.80 -2.45
C LYS A 196 25.92 8.06 -3.27
N VAL A 197 26.87 8.93 -2.91
CA VAL A 197 27.22 10.13 -3.72
C VAL A 197 27.77 9.73 -5.08
N VAL A 198 28.61 8.69 -5.12
CA VAL A 198 29.18 8.17 -6.37
C VAL A 198 28.10 7.52 -7.22
N GLU A 199 27.24 6.66 -6.63
CA GLU A 199 26.11 6.02 -7.32
C GLU A 199 25.10 7.04 -7.87
N SER A 200 24.96 8.17 -7.20
CA SER A 200 24.03 9.24 -7.59
C SER A 200 24.65 10.24 -8.59
N ASP A 201 25.84 9.97 -9.15
CA ASP A 201 26.60 10.87 -10.02
C ASP A 201 26.77 12.29 -9.42
N GLY A 202 26.96 12.37 -8.10
CA GLY A 202 27.07 13.63 -7.37
C GLY A 202 25.76 14.36 -7.10
N LYS A 203 24.60 13.75 -7.40
CA LYS A 203 23.28 14.23 -6.96
C LYS A 203 23.02 13.91 -5.49
N TYR A 204 22.00 14.55 -4.93
CA TYR A 204 21.48 14.20 -3.60
C TYR A 204 20.87 12.82 -3.57
N PHE A 205 20.93 12.18 -2.40
CA PHE A 205 20.40 10.85 -2.14
C PHE A 205 19.57 10.86 -0.86
N TYR A 206 18.59 9.97 -0.78
CA TYR A 206 17.64 9.81 0.34
C TYR A 206 17.52 8.34 0.73
#